data_AF-A0A1B2I9N1-F1
#
_entry.id   AF-A0A1B2I9N1-F1
#
_cell.length_a   1.000
_cell.length_b   1.000
_cell.length_c   1.000
_cell.angle_alpha   90.00
_cell.angle_beta   90.00
_cell.angle_gamma   90.00
#
_symmetry.space_group_name_H-M   'P 1'
#
loop_
_entity.id
_entity.type
_entity.pdbx_description
1 polymer ?
#
loop_
_entity_poly.entity_id
_entity_poly.type
_entity_poly.pdbx_seq_one_letter_code
_entity_poly.pdbx_strand_id
1 'polypeptide(L)'
;MRIVGLTATPYRLGHGLISEHGAIFDDLIEPVQIAELVARGFLAPLRSKLPGTVLSTEGVGKRGGEYIEHELQAAVNNADDNDRIVEEVIRRAGDRKAWLFFCTGVAHAEAIRNVLRSRGVVAEVVTGATPKTERDRIIADYKAGRIKALTNADVLTTGFDYPDIDLIALCRPTMSPGLYIQMAGRGMRLKSHTDHCLVLDFAGNVKRHGPITEVKPPKHKGAGTGDAPVKVCDECAELVHASVKVCPCCGYEFPAAPKEAVKLHDDDIMSLEPEEMRVRSWWWYIRQSKTKQINMLCVDYENAELTGDKVTEYITILHDGYARYRAKMTLRAIIDGCGADISTLDGESENYLDDIAEVLNSAKAPDSITIKKDGRYYRVLERRWTPAVGA
;
A
#
# COMPACT_ATOMS: atom_id res chain seq x y z
N MET A 1 -20.64 -13.39 28.86
CA MET A 1 -19.32 -14.06 28.79
C MET A 1 -18.42 -13.20 27.90
N ARG A 2 -17.18 -12.92 28.30
CA ARG A 2 -16.19 -12.22 27.46
C ARG A 2 -15.11 -13.23 27.07
N ILE A 3 -14.82 -13.35 25.77
CA ILE A 3 -13.79 -14.26 25.25
C ILE A 3 -12.63 -13.41 24.75
N VAL A 4 -11.40 -13.76 25.12
CA VAL A 4 -10.19 -13.09 24.66
C VAL A 4 -9.33 -14.09 23.90
N GLY A 5 -9.01 -13.78 22.65
CA GLY A 5 -8.07 -14.53 21.82
C GLY A 5 -6.72 -13.84 21.76
N LEU A 6 -5.63 -14.62 21.84
CA LEU A 6 -4.27 -14.12 21.68
C LEU A 6 -3.71 -14.62 20.35
N THR A 7 -3.27 -13.71 19.49
CA THR A 7 -2.61 -14.05 18.23
C THR A 7 -1.42 -13.14 17.99
N ALA A 8 -0.33 -13.70 17.45
CA ALA A 8 0.81 -12.92 17.00
C ALA A 8 0.57 -12.27 15.63
N THR A 9 -0.40 -12.78 14.87
CA THR A 9 -0.72 -12.31 13.51
C THR A 9 -2.24 -12.32 13.32
N PRO A 10 -2.93 -11.17 13.35
CA PRO A 10 -4.39 -11.11 13.22
C PRO A 10 -4.86 -11.33 11.77
N TYR A 11 -3.94 -11.28 10.80
CA TYR A 11 -4.21 -11.46 9.38
C TYR A 11 -3.75 -12.83 8.87
N ARG A 12 -4.59 -13.49 8.07
CA ARG A 12 -4.22 -14.69 7.32
C ARG A 12 -4.57 -14.51 5.83
N LEU A 13 -3.58 -14.71 4.97
CA LEU A 13 -3.76 -14.64 3.52
C LEU A 13 -4.85 -15.64 3.08
N GLY A 14 -5.79 -15.17 2.25
CA GLY A 14 -6.97 -15.92 1.82
C GLY A 14 -8.19 -15.80 2.73
N HIS A 15 -7.99 -15.63 4.04
CA HIS A 15 -9.05 -15.55 5.05
C HIS A 15 -9.31 -14.13 5.58
N GLY A 16 -8.40 -13.18 5.38
CA GLY A 16 -8.55 -11.80 5.85
C GLY A 16 -8.14 -11.65 7.32
N LEU A 17 -8.66 -10.60 7.97
CA LEU A 17 -8.46 -10.36 9.39
C LEU A 17 -9.37 -11.25 10.25
N ILE A 18 -8.92 -11.62 11.44
CA ILE A 18 -9.69 -12.42 12.42
C ILE A 18 -10.90 -11.68 13.02
N SER A 19 -11.09 -10.41 12.66
CA SER A 19 -12.22 -9.56 13.03
C SER A 19 -13.13 -9.20 11.85
N GLU A 20 -12.80 -9.61 10.62
CA GLU A 20 -13.58 -9.29 9.42
C GLU A 20 -14.55 -10.43 9.02
N HIS A 21 -15.81 -10.08 8.74
CA HIS A 21 -16.85 -10.89 8.08
C HIS A 21 -17.00 -12.36 8.54
N GLY A 22 -17.89 -12.61 9.52
CA GLY A 22 -18.17 -13.97 10.02
C GLY A 22 -17.06 -14.52 10.92
N ALA A 23 -16.22 -13.63 11.43
CA ALA A 23 -15.07 -13.95 12.27
C ALA A 23 -15.47 -14.32 13.71
N ILE A 24 -14.55 -14.99 14.41
CA ILE A 24 -14.77 -15.48 15.78
C ILE A 24 -14.75 -14.34 16.81
N PHE A 25 -14.10 -13.21 16.49
CA PHE A 25 -13.89 -12.08 17.39
C PHE A 25 -14.47 -10.78 16.83
N ASP A 26 -15.09 -9.98 17.70
CA ASP A 26 -15.76 -8.72 17.32
C ASP A 26 -14.79 -7.57 17.06
N ASP A 27 -13.63 -7.57 17.74
CA ASP A 27 -12.68 -6.47 17.67
C ASP A 27 -11.23 -6.96 17.89
N LEU A 28 -10.29 -6.19 17.37
CA LEU A 28 -8.86 -6.41 17.54
C LEU A 28 -8.29 -5.32 18.45
N ILE A 29 -8.01 -5.70 19.69
CA ILE A 29 -7.32 -4.83 20.64
C ILE A 29 -5.81 -5.06 20.46
N GLU A 30 -5.10 -4.09 19.88
CA GLU A 30 -3.64 -4.11 19.76
C GLU A 30 -3.01 -3.22 20.84
N PRO A 31 -2.67 -3.75 22.02
CA PRO A 31 -2.11 -2.93 23.10
C PRO A 31 -0.63 -2.60 22.91
N VAL A 32 0.11 -3.34 22.07
CA VAL A 32 1.57 -3.23 21.96
C VAL A 32 2.05 -3.56 20.54
N GLN A 33 2.95 -2.74 19.99
CA GLN A 33 3.59 -2.97 18.69
C GLN A 33 4.94 -3.70 18.81
N ILE A 34 5.36 -4.42 17.75
CA ILE A 34 6.67 -5.10 17.73
C ILE A 34 7.82 -4.10 17.94
N ALA A 35 7.75 -2.93 17.29
CA ALA A 35 8.77 -1.88 17.44
C ALA A 35 8.93 -1.42 18.90
N GLU A 36 7.81 -1.31 19.63
CA GLU A 36 7.79 -0.94 21.03
C GLU A 36 8.41 -2.04 21.91
N LEU A 37 8.10 -3.31 21.65
CA LEU A 37 8.70 -4.42 22.38
C LEU A 37 10.22 -4.52 22.17
N VAL A 38 10.70 -4.22 20.96
CA VAL A 38 12.14 -4.14 20.67
C VAL A 38 12.77 -2.95 21.39
N ALA A 39 12.15 -1.77 21.33
CA ALA A 39 12.66 -0.56 21.99
C ALA A 39 12.73 -0.70 23.52
N ARG A 40 11.79 -1.43 24.12
CA ARG A 40 11.76 -1.73 25.56
C ARG A 40 12.64 -2.92 25.97
N GLY A 41 13.30 -3.58 25.02
CA GLY A 41 14.19 -4.72 25.29
C GLY A 41 13.47 -6.04 25.63
N PHE A 42 12.17 -6.16 25.32
CA PHE A 42 11.43 -7.41 25.47
C PHE A 42 11.64 -8.37 24.28
N LEU A 43 12.04 -7.83 23.13
CA LEU A 43 12.40 -8.60 21.94
C LEU A 43 13.80 -8.20 21.46
N ALA A 44 14.55 -9.20 20.99
CA ALA A 44 15.82 -8.97 20.33
C ALA A 44 15.57 -8.39 18.92
N PRO A 45 16.30 -7.34 18.50
CA PRO A 45 16.25 -6.84 17.14
C PRO A 45 16.67 -7.89 16.11
N LEU A 46 16.04 -7.82 14.94
CA LEU A 46 16.47 -8.54 13.74
C LEU A 46 17.38 -7.64 12.92
N ARG A 47 18.52 -8.17 12.48
CA ARG A 47 19.42 -7.49 11.54
C ARG A 47 19.37 -8.21 10.21
N SER A 48 18.70 -7.62 9.21
CA SER A 48 18.53 -8.18 7.88
C SER A 48 19.60 -7.68 6.93
N LYS A 49 20.40 -8.60 6.38
CA LYS A 49 21.38 -8.28 5.35
C LYS A 49 20.87 -8.71 3.98
N LEU A 50 21.05 -7.86 2.96
CA LEU A 50 20.79 -8.26 1.59
C LEU A 50 21.80 -9.35 1.17
N PRO A 51 21.34 -10.58 0.82
CA PRO A 51 22.23 -11.60 0.28
C PRO A 51 22.64 -11.26 -1.16
N GLY A 52 23.79 -11.79 -1.59
CA GLY A 52 24.25 -11.69 -2.97
C GLY A 52 23.43 -12.56 -3.93
N THR A 53 22.77 -13.59 -3.42
CA THR A 53 21.86 -14.47 -4.18
C THR A 53 20.40 -14.20 -3.81
N VAL A 54 19.55 -14.01 -4.80
CA VAL A 54 18.10 -13.86 -4.63
C VAL A 54 17.40 -14.89 -5.49
N LEU A 55 16.55 -15.70 -4.86
CA LEU A 55 15.75 -16.72 -5.52
C LEU A 55 14.73 -16.08 -6.45
N SER A 56 14.72 -16.51 -7.71
CA SER A 56 13.73 -16.06 -8.68
C SER A 56 12.39 -16.75 -8.44
N THR A 57 11.30 -15.97 -8.51
CA THR A 57 9.93 -16.49 -8.54
C THR A 57 9.25 -16.25 -9.90
N GLU A 58 10.04 -16.01 -10.95
CA GLU A 58 9.52 -15.82 -12.30
C GLU A 58 8.81 -17.09 -12.78
N GLY A 59 7.62 -16.94 -13.35
CA GLY A 59 6.83 -18.05 -13.87
C GLY A 59 6.10 -18.90 -12.81
N VAL A 60 6.24 -18.61 -11.51
CA VAL A 60 5.52 -19.37 -10.46
C VAL A 60 4.08 -18.88 -10.32
N GLY A 61 3.13 -19.80 -10.51
CA GLY A 61 1.70 -19.55 -10.35
C GLY A 61 1.30 -19.22 -8.91
N LYS A 62 0.19 -18.49 -8.78
CA LYS A 62 -0.39 -18.12 -7.48
C LYS A 62 -1.81 -18.66 -7.36
N ARG A 63 -2.12 -19.27 -6.21
CA ARG A 63 -3.47 -19.75 -5.86
C ARG A 63 -3.90 -19.13 -4.53
N GLY A 64 -5.05 -18.45 -4.53
CA GLY A 64 -5.55 -17.80 -3.31
C GLY A 64 -4.66 -16.66 -2.80
N GLY A 65 -3.83 -16.07 -3.67
CA GLY A 65 -2.89 -15.01 -3.32
C GLY A 65 -1.51 -15.51 -2.86
N GLU A 66 -1.32 -16.82 -2.64
CA GLU A 66 -0.02 -17.42 -2.29
C GLU A 66 0.58 -18.18 -3.47
N TYR A 67 1.89 -18.37 -3.48
CA TYR A 67 2.57 -19.22 -4.46
C TYR A 67 2.12 -20.68 -4.37
N ILE A 68 2.04 -21.35 -5.52
CA ILE A 68 1.79 -22.79 -5.58
C ILE A 68 3.05 -23.53 -5.12
N GLU A 69 2.94 -24.32 -4.05
CA GLU A 69 4.10 -24.90 -3.35
C GLU A 69 5.02 -25.74 -4.26
N HIS A 70 4.45 -26.62 -5.09
CA HIS A 70 5.25 -27.50 -5.96
C HIS A 70 5.95 -26.73 -7.09
N GLU A 71 5.27 -25.74 -7.70
CA GLU A 71 5.87 -24.86 -8.71
C GLU A 71 6.97 -23.99 -8.10
N LEU A 72 6.72 -23.44 -6.91
CA LEU A 72 7.70 -22.64 -6.19
C LEU A 72 8.94 -23.48 -5.85
N GLN A 73 8.74 -24.70 -5.36
CA GLN A 73 9.84 -25.62 -5.05
C GLN A 73 10.64 -25.97 -6.31
N ALA A 74 9.99 -26.22 -7.44
CA ALA A 74 10.67 -26.48 -8.71
C ALA A 74 11.49 -25.27 -9.20
N ALA A 75 10.98 -24.05 -9.00
CA ALA A 75 11.68 -22.83 -9.39
C ALA A 75 12.91 -22.53 -8.52
N VAL A 76 12.81 -22.74 -7.20
CA VAL A 76 13.89 -22.35 -6.28
C VAL A 76 14.89 -23.46 -5.95
N ASN A 77 14.50 -24.74 -6.06
CA ASN A 77 15.35 -25.85 -5.65
C ASN A 77 16.32 -26.25 -6.77
N ASN A 78 17.31 -25.40 -7.01
CA ASN A 78 18.40 -25.68 -7.95
C ASN A 78 19.73 -25.82 -7.20
N ALA A 79 20.62 -26.67 -7.71
CA ALA A 79 21.85 -27.03 -7.00
C ALA A 79 22.77 -25.82 -6.81
N ASP A 80 22.92 -25.00 -7.85
CA ASP A 80 23.81 -23.83 -7.85
C ASP A 80 23.37 -22.77 -6.82
N ASP A 81 22.09 -22.43 -6.76
CA ASP A 81 21.56 -21.47 -5.79
C ASP A 81 21.59 -22.06 -4.38
N ASN A 82 21.30 -23.35 -4.21
CA ASN A 82 21.43 -24.01 -2.92
C ASN A 82 22.88 -23.95 -2.39
N ASP A 83 23.87 -24.18 -3.26
CA ASP A 83 25.29 -24.05 -2.94
C ASP A 83 25.65 -22.60 -2.55
N ARG A 84 25.22 -21.62 -3.36
CA ARG A 84 25.47 -20.19 -3.10
C ARG A 84 24.82 -19.71 -1.81
N ILE A 85 23.59 -20.14 -1.53
CA ILE A 85 22.87 -19.84 -0.29
C ILE A 85 23.67 -20.34 0.90
N VAL A 86 24.07 -21.62 0.90
CA VAL A 86 24.79 -22.21 2.02
C VAL A 86 26.17 -21.56 2.20
N GLU A 87 26.90 -21.33 1.10
CA GLU A 87 28.19 -20.63 1.13
C GLU A 87 28.05 -19.22 1.73
N GLU A 88 27.06 -18.46 1.30
CA GLU A 88 26.82 -17.12 1.83
C GLU A 88 26.39 -17.15 3.31
N VAL A 89 25.54 -18.09 3.72
CA VAL A 89 25.18 -18.27 5.13
C VAL A 89 26.43 -18.55 5.96
N ILE A 90 27.25 -19.53 5.56
CA ILE A 90 28.48 -19.88 6.29
C ILE A 90 29.41 -18.67 6.40
N ARG A 91 29.61 -17.95 5.29
CA ARG A 91 30.47 -16.75 5.25
C ARG A 91 29.99 -15.64 6.18
N ARG A 92 28.67 -15.41 6.26
CA ARG A 92 28.08 -14.34 7.09
C ARG A 92 27.75 -14.77 8.52
N ALA A 93 27.74 -16.07 8.79
CA ALA A 93 27.32 -16.57 10.09
C ALA A 93 28.31 -16.25 11.22
N GLY A 94 29.59 -16.00 10.98
CA GLY A 94 30.55 -15.74 12.07
C GLY A 94 30.40 -16.72 13.25
N ASP A 95 30.26 -16.19 14.46
CA ASP A 95 30.14 -16.99 15.70
C ASP A 95 28.70 -17.45 16.06
N ARG A 96 27.73 -17.36 15.13
CA ARG A 96 26.35 -17.79 15.40
C ARG A 96 26.27 -19.29 15.65
N LYS A 97 25.46 -19.67 16.64
CA LYS A 97 25.37 -21.03 17.21
C LYS A 97 24.16 -21.83 16.71
N ALA A 98 23.05 -21.17 16.38
CA ALA A 98 21.78 -21.83 16.11
C ALA A 98 21.09 -21.24 14.87
N TRP A 99 21.23 -21.95 13.74
CA TRP A 99 20.75 -21.50 12.44
C TRP A 99 19.44 -22.19 12.08
N LEU A 100 18.43 -21.39 11.69
CA LEU A 100 17.13 -21.89 11.26
C LEU A 100 16.85 -21.49 9.81
N PHE A 101 16.63 -22.50 8.96
CA PHE A 101 16.34 -22.31 7.54
C PHE A 101 14.86 -22.60 7.27
N PHE A 102 14.18 -21.65 6.66
CA PHE A 102 12.80 -21.81 6.16
C PHE A 102 12.84 -22.05 4.66
N CYS A 103 12.61 -23.30 4.25
CA CYS A 103 12.62 -23.73 2.86
C CYS A 103 11.20 -23.77 2.27
N THR A 104 11.11 -23.77 0.94
CA THR A 104 9.82 -23.76 0.20
C THR A 104 9.05 -25.07 0.26
N GLY A 105 9.72 -26.18 0.55
CA GLY A 105 9.09 -27.48 0.75
C GLY A 105 10.13 -28.58 1.05
N VAL A 106 9.67 -29.82 1.13
CA VAL A 106 10.46 -30.95 1.68
C VAL A 106 11.75 -31.21 0.91
N ALA A 107 11.71 -31.34 -0.42
CA ALA A 107 12.92 -31.68 -1.17
C ALA A 107 13.96 -30.55 -1.13
N HIS A 108 13.51 -29.29 -1.09
CA HIS A 108 14.39 -28.13 -0.91
C HIS A 108 15.03 -28.12 0.48
N ALA A 109 14.26 -28.43 1.53
CA ALA A 109 14.79 -28.52 2.90
C ALA A 109 15.86 -29.63 3.04
N GLU A 110 15.64 -30.77 2.38
CA GLU A 110 16.60 -31.87 2.32
C GLU A 110 17.85 -31.51 1.51
N ALA A 111 17.69 -30.84 0.38
CA ALA A 111 18.79 -30.38 -0.46
C ALA A 111 19.71 -29.41 0.31
N ILE A 112 19.14 -28.37 0.94
CA ILE A 112 19.92 -27.42 1.76
C ILE A 112 20.62 -28.13 2.92
N ARG A 113 19.96 -29.08 3.60
CA ARG A 113 20.61 -29.90 4.66
C ARG A 113 21.81 -30.65 4.10
N ASN A 114 21.67 -31.27 2.93
CA ASN A 114 22.76 -32.05 2.32
C ASN A 114 23.95 -31.16 1.96
N VAL A 115 23.69 -29.97 1.42
CA VAL A 115 24.73 -28.98 1.12
C VAL A 115 25.40 -28.49 2.42
N LEU A 116 24.63 -28.19 3.48
CA LEU A 116 25.20 -27.82 4.79
C LEU A 116 26.16 -28.90 5.32
N ARG A 117 25.75 -30.18 5.23
CA ARG A 117 26.57 -31.31 5.65
C ARG A 117 27.83 -31.47 4.80
N SER A 118 27.73 -31.30 3.48
CA SER A 118 28.91 -31.39 2.60
C SER A 118 29.94 -30.29 2.88
N ARG A 119 29.50 -29.16 3.45
CA ARG A 119 30.35 -28.06 3.94
C ARG A 119 30.75 -28.19 5.42
N GLY A 120 30.52 -29.35 6.04
CA GLY A 120 30.95 -29.63 7.42
C GLY A 120 30.06 -29.04 8.52
N VAL A 121 28.87 -28.53 8.19
CA VAL A 121 27.91 -28.05 9.18
C VAL A 121 27.03 -29.21 9.65
N VAL A 122 26.99 -29.45 10.97
CA VAL A 122 26.06 -30.43 11.55
C VAL A 122 24.63 -29.90 11.40
N ALA A 123 23.89 -30.49 10.47
CA ALA A 123 22.55 -30.05 10.10
C ALA A 123 21.56 -31.21 10.06
N GLU A 124 20.31 -30.94 10.43
CA GLU A 124 19.18 -31.86 10.32
C GLU A 124 17.98 -31.19 9.64
N VAL A 125 17.04 -32.01 9.15
CA VAL A 125 15.78 -31.54 8.54
C VAL A 125 14.60 -32.01 9.37
N VAL A 126 13.60 -31.13 9.54
CA VAL A 126 12.32 -31.47 10.17
C VAL A 126 11.19 -31.11 9.21
N THR A 127 10.34 -32.09 8.91
CA THR A 127 9.18 -31.94 8.02
C THR A 127 7.93 -32.52 8.65
N GLY A 128 6.78 -32.35 7.98
CA GLY A 128 5.51 -32.94 8.43
C GLY A 128 5.57 -34.46 8.59
N ALA A 129 6.39 -35.12 7.78
CA ALA A 129 6.56 -36.57 7.78
C ALA A 129 7.56 -37.09 8.82
N THR A 130 8.35 -36.21 9.47
CA THR A 130 9.32 -36.63 10.49
C THR A 130 8.58 -37.25 11.69
N PRO A 131 8.84 -38.53 12.03
CA PRO A 131 8.21 -39.20 13.18
C PRO A 131 8.43 -38.42 14.47
N LYS A 132 7.46 -38.47 15.39
CA LYS A 132 7.50 -37.68 16.63
C LYS A 132 8.77 -37.93 17.46
N THR A 133 9.14 -39.19 17.65
CA THR A 133 10.34 -39.57 18.42
C THR A 133 11.62 -38.99 17.81
N GLU A 134 11.74 -39.05 16.48
CA GLU A 134 12.88 -38.50 15.76
C GLU A 134 12.89 -36.97 15.80
N ARG A 135 11.73 -36.33 15.64
CA ARG A 135 11.58 -34.88 15.78
C ARG A 135 12.02 -34.41 17.16
N ASP A 136 11.57 -35.08 18.22
CA ASP A 136 11.91 -34.74 19.60
C ASP A 136 13.42 -34.87 19.85
N ARG A 137 14.05 -35.92 19.29
CA ARG A 137 15.51 -36.11 19.33
C ARG A 137 16.25 -34.97 18.62
N ILE A 138 15.88 -34.67 17.37
CA ILE A 138 16.51 -33.60 16.57
C ILE A 138 16.38 -32.26 17.29
N ILE A 139 15.21 -31.95 17.83
CA ILE A 139 14.97 -30.71 18.57
C ILE A 139 15.83 -30.65 19.84
N ALA A 140 15.92 -31.75 20.59
CA ALA A 140 16.77 -31.80 21.78
C ALA A 140 18.25 -31.61 21.45
N ASP A 141 18.74 -32.25 20.38
CA ASP A 141 20.10 -32.11 19.88
C ASP A 141 20.41 -30.69 19.39
N TYR A 142 19.46 -30.04 18.72
CA TYR A 142 19.55 -28.65 18.30
C TYR A 142 19.59 -27.67 19.47
N LYS A 143 18.70 -27.84 20.46
CA LYS A 143 18.69 -27.02 21.68
C LYS A 143 19.94 -27.21 22.54
N ALA A 144 20.57 -28.38 22.47
CA ALA A 144 21.82 -28.66 23.15
C ALA A 144 23.07 -28.19 22.37
N GLY A 145 22.90 -27.59 21.19
CA GLY A 145 23.99 -27.14 20.33
C GLY A 145 24.77 -28.25 19.63
N ARG A 146 24.28 -29.51 19.66
CA ARG A 146 24.87 -30.62 18.91
C ARG A 146 24.58 -30.51 17.41
N ILE A 147 23.43 -29.94 17.06
CA ILE A 147 23.07 -29.57 15.68
C ILE A 147 23.19 -28.05 15.58
N LYS A 148 23.94 -27.57 14.58
CA LYS A 148 24.16 -26.14 14.35
C LYS A 148 23.07 -25.54 13.45
N ALA A 149 22.58 -26.30 12.47
CA ALA A 149 21.60 -25.83 11.51
C ALA A 149 20.38 -26.75 11.39
N LEU A 150 19.19 -26.17 11.38
CA LEU A 150 17.93 -26.88 11.22
C LEU A 150 17.20 -26.38 9.98
N THR A 151 16.95 -27.26 9.02
CA THR A 151 16.14 -26.95 7.83
C THR A 151 14.71 -27.44 8.04
N ASN A 152 13.72 -26.68 7.58
CA ASN A 152 12.34 -27.07 7.70
C ASN A 152 11.47 -26.62 6.53
N ALA A 153 10.36 -27.32 6.36
CA ALA A 153 9.27 -26.98 5.46
C ALA A 153 7.94 -27.05 6.22
N ASP A 154 7.30 -25.89 6.40
CA ASP A 154 5.95 -25.72 6.97
C ASP A 154 5.68 -26.23 8.40
N VAL A 155 6.71 -26.64 9.15
CA VAL A 155 6.51 -27.25 10.48
C VAL A 155 7.05 -26.45 11.65
N LEU A 156 8.11 -25.64 11.48
CA LEU A 156 8.67 -24.83 12.57
C LEU A 156 8.16 -23.39 12.56
N THR A 157 7.14 -23.12 11.76
CA THR A 157 6.44 -21.83 11.72
C THR A 157 5.51 -21.64 12.91
N THR A 158 5.04 -22.72 13.55
CA THR A 158 4.17 -22.70 14.75
C THR A 158 4.56 -23.79 15.75
N GLY A 159 4.42 -23.54 17.06
CA GLY A 159 4.63 -24.54 18.11
C GLY A 159 6.10 -24.89 18.46
N PHE A 160 7.09 -24.41 17.70
CA PHE A 160 8.50 -24.52 18.03
C PHE A 160 9.02 -23.24 18.70
N ASP A 161 9.61 -23.38 19.89
CA ASP A 161 10.19 -22.28 20.65
C ASP A 161 11.61 -22.66 21.13
N TYR A 162 12.58 -21.87 20.66
CA TYR A 162 13.98 -21.93 21.08
C TYR A 162 14.54 -20.51 21.06
N PRO A 163 14.74 -19.88 22.23
CA PRO A 163 15.13 -18.47 22.30
C PRO A 163 16.49 -18.15 21.65
N ASP A 164 17.44 -19.07 21.72
CA ASP A 164 18.84 -18.84 21.30
C ASP A 164 19.07 -18.91 19.78
N ILE A 165 18.01 -18.96 18.95
CA ILE A 165 18.13 -18.88 17.48
C ILE A 165 18.71 -17.53 17.08
N ASP A 166 19.95 -17.51 16.61
CA ASP A 166 20.70 -16.28 16.31
C ASP A 166 20.95 -16.05 14.81
N LEU A 167 20.57 -17.01 13.96
CA LEU A 167 20.56 -16.87 12.50
C LEU A 167 19.29 -17.45 11.89
N ILE A 168 18.62 -16.68 11.05
CA ILE A 168 17.50 -17.12 10.22
C ILE A 168 17.87 -16.95 8.74
N ALA A 169 17.72 -18.02 7.98
CA ALA A 169 17.78 -18.00 6.53
C ALA A 169 16.37 -18.17 5.95
N LEU A 170 15.88 -17.15 5.26
CA LEU A 170 14.59 -17.19 4.56
C LEU A 170 14.84 -17.62 3.11
N CYS A 171 14.65 -18.91 2.84
CA CYS A 171 14.74 -19.48 1.50
C CYS A 171 13.36 -19.70 0.86
N ARG A 172 12.29 -19.22 1.51
CA ARG A 172 10.90 -19.34 1.05
C ARG A 172 10.31 -17.99 0.65
N PRO A 173 10.10 -17.74 -0.65
CA PRO A 173 9.26 -16.64 -1.10
C PRO A 173 7.82 -16.85 -0.62
N THR A 174 7.25 -15.84 0.02
CA THR A 174 5.84 -15.87 0.46
C THR A 174 5.16 -14.55 0.17
N MET A 175 3.90 -14.64 -0.27
CA MET A 175 3.00 -13.49 -0.39
C MET A 175 2.24 -13.22 0.91
N SER A 176 2.35 -14.10 1.92
CA SER A 176 1.66 -13.98 3.21
C SER A 176 2.49 -13.15 4.20
N PRO A 177 2.03 -11.95 4.58
CA PRO A 177 2.72 -11.14 5.58
C PRO A 177 2.74 -11.83 6.95
N GLY A 178 1.67 -12.57 7.28
CA GLY A 178 1.58 -13.34 8.53
C GLY A 178 2.61 -14.47 8.59
N LEU A 179 2.84 -15.19 7.50
CA LEU A 179 3.86 -16.24 7.46
C LEU A 179 5.26 -15.63 7.59
N TYR A 180 5.52 -14.51 6.92
CA TYR A 180 6.78 -13.78 7.06
C TYR A 180 7.04 -13.33 8.51
N ILE A 181 6.05 -12.73 9.18
CA ILE A 181 6.16 -12.34 10.60
C ILE A 181 6.40 -13.57 11.49
N GLN A 182 5.72 -14.69 11.24
CA GLN A 182 5.89 -15.91 12.01
C GLN A 182 7.30 -16.51 11.86
N MET A 183 7.85 -16.52 10.64
CA MET A 183 9.21 -17.01 10.38
C MET A 183 10.25 -16.11 11.04
N ALA A 184 10.21 -14.80 10.75
CA ALA A 184 11.16 -13.83 11.30
C ALA A 184 11.04 -13.68 12.82
N GLY A 185 9.82 -13.79 13.36
CA GLY A 185 9.51 -13.73 14.79
C GLY A 185 10.21 -14.80 15.63
N ARG A 186 10.62 -15.95 15.03
CA ARG A 186 11.40 -16.99 15.73
C ARG A 186 12.76 -16.47 16.20
N GLY A 187 13.31 -15.46 15.51
CA GLY A 187 14.59 -14.85 15.84
C GLY A 187 14.46 -13.68 16.82
N MET A 188 13.26 -13.27 17.22
CA MET A 188 13.06 -12.07 18.05
C MET A 188 13.09 -12.34 19.54
N ARG A 189 13.23 -13.61 19.96
CA ARG A 189 13.39 -13.94 21.38
C ARG A 189 14.73 -13.41 21.91
N LEU A 190 14.75 -13.04 23.19
CA LEU A 190 15.98 -12.69 23.89
C LEU A 190 16.89 -13.92 23.96
N LYS A 191 18.18 -13.71 23.74
CA LYS A 191 19.18 -14.78 23.64
C LYS A 191 20.19 -14.62 24.77
N SER A 192 20.74 -15.74 25.20
CA SER A 192 21.74 -15.77 26.26
C SER A 192 23.11 -15.21 25.85
N HIS A 193 23.41 -15.21 24.55
CA HIS A 193 24.77 -14.97 24.04
C HIS A 193 24.90 -13.84 22.99
N THR A 194 23.80 -13.24 22.54
CA THR A 194 23.82 -12.15 21.56
C THR A 194 22.60 -11.25 21.70
N ASP A 195 22.72 -9.98 21.33
CA ASP A 195 21.66 -8.98 21.42
C ASP A 195 20.70 -9.02 20.21
N HIS A 196 21.06 -9.68 19.11
CA HIS A 196 20.29 -9.67 17.86
C HIS A 196 20.24 -11.04 17.18
N CYS A 197 19.30 -11.19 16.24
CA CYS A 197 19.29 -12.30 15.29
C CYS A 197 19.66 -11.79 13.88
N LEU A 198 20.57 -12.49 13.20
CA LEU A 198 20.90 -12.22 11.81
C LEU A 198 19.84 -12.85 10.91
N VAL A 199 19.27 -12.06 9.99
CA VAL A 199 18.31 -12.54 8.98
C VAL A 199 18.93 -12.42 7.60
N LEU A 200 19.05 -13.54 6.90
CA LEU A 200 19.50 -13.62 5.51
C LEU A 200 18.30 -13.97 4.64
N ASP A 201 17.83 -13.00 3.86
CA ASP A 201 16.59 -13.13 3.09
C ASP A 201 16.87 -13.37 1.61
N PHE A 202 17.02 -14.64 1.25
CA PHE A 202 17.22 -15.09 -0.13
C PHE A 202 15.93 -15.05 -0.96
N ALA A 203 14.79 -14.88 -0.31
CA ALA A 203 13.46 -14.94 -0.89
C ALA A 203 12.85 -13.55 -1.23
N GLY A 204 13.55 -12.48 -0.88
CA GLY A 204 13.10 -11.10 -1.09
C GLY A 204 11.83 -10.74 -0.30
N ASN A 205 11.58 -11.42 0.82
CA ASN A 205 10.42 -11.16 1.67
C ASN A 205 10.47 -9.78 2.35
N VAL A 206 11.64 -9.32 2.78
CA VAL A 206 11.83 -8.00 3.37
C VAL A 206 11.54 -6.91 2.34
N LYS A 207 11.97 -7.11 1.08
CA LYS A 207 11.64 -6.20 -0.01
C LYS A 207 10.15 -6.20 -0.33
N ARG A 208 9.51 -7.36 -0.30
CA ARG A 208 8.09 -7.54 -0.62
C ARG A 208 7.16 -6.98 0.46
N HIS A 209 7.43 -7.25 1.73
CA HIS A 209 6.54 -6.93 2.87
C HIS A 209 7.01 -5.74 3.71
N GLY A 210 8.27 -5.33 3.56
CA GLY A 210 8.90 -4.32 4.39
C GLY A 210 9.51 -4.89 5.69
N PRO A 211 10.05 -4.02 6.55
CA PRO A 211 10.55 -4.42 7.86
C PRO A 211 9.43 -5.00 8.72
N ILE A 212 9.74 -6.03 9.53
CA ILE A 212 8.76 -6.74 10.36
C ILE A 212 7.96 -5.80 11.30
N THR A 213 8.56 -4.68 11.69
CA THR A 213 7.95 -3.65 12.55
C THR A 213 6.85 -2.84 11.87
N GLU A 214 6.77 -2.85 10.55
CA GLU A 214 5.89 -2.01 9.75
C GLU A 214 5.06 -2.80 8.73
N VAL A 215 5.05 -4.13 8.84
CA VAL A 215 4.27 -4.99 7.95
C VAL A 215 2.78 -4.68 8.13
N LYS A 216 2.18 -4.08 7.10
CA LYS A 216 0.75 -3.79 7.06
C LYS A 216 0.03 -4.86 6.25
N PRO A 217 -1.00 -5.51 6.82
CA PRO A 217 -1.88 -6.37 6.04
C PRO A 217 -2.46 -5.60 4.84
N PRO A 218 -2.58 -6.23 3.65
CA PRO A 218 -3.17 -5.58 2.50
C PRO A 218 -4.64 -5.25 2.80
N LYS A 219 -5.02 -3.97 2.62
CA LYS A 219 -6.33 -3.44 3.02
C LYS A 219 -7.52 -4.01 2.22
N HIS A 220 -7.31 -4.58 1.04
CA HIS A 220 -8.36 -5.18 0.21
C HIS A 220 -7.83 -6.35 -0.62
N LYS A 221 -8.71 -7.33 -0.94
CA LYS A 221 -8.45 -8.33 -1.98
C LYS A 221 -8.20 -7.62 -3.31
N GLY A 222 -6.93 -7.54 -3.72
CA GLY A 222 -6.53 -6.95 -5.01
C GLY A 222 -5.83 -5.59 -4.95
N ALA A 223 -5.56 -5.02 -3.77
CA ALA A 223 -4.64 -3.87 -3.69
C ALA A 223 -3.22 -4.36 -4.01
N GLY A 224 -2.58 -3.74 -5.00
CA GLY A 224 -1.41 -4.25 -5.72
C GLY A 224 -0.28 -4.77 -4.83
N THR A 225 0.39 -5.80 -5.33
CA THR A 225 1.62 -6.39 -4.79
C THR A 225 2.83 -5.48 -5.02
N GLY A 226 2.69 -4.18 -4.74
CA GLY A 226 3.80 -3.25 -4.80
C GLY A 226 4.81 -3.63 -3.73
N ASP A 227 6.08 -3.79 -4.13
CA ASP A 227 7.18 -3.98 -3.19
C ASP A 227 7.14 -2.84 -2.15
N ALA A 228 7.35 -3.18 -0.88
CA ALA A 228 7.45 -2.18 0.17
C ALA A 228 8.67 -1.27 -0.11
N PRO A 229 8.57 0.04 0.16
CA PRO A 229 9.66 0.97 -0.12
C PRO A 229 10.81 0.71 0.86
N VAL A 230 11.76 -0.14 0.47
CA VAL A 230 12.99 -0.47 1.22
C VAL A 230 14.23 0.03 0.49
N LYS A 231 15.30 0.32 1.24
CA LYS A 231 16.63 0.65 0.72
C LYS A 231 17.71 -0.16 1.43
N VAL A 232 18.87 -0.27 0.80
CA VAL A 232 20.04 -0.98 1.33
C VAL A 232 21.01 0.05 1.93
N CYS A 233 21.59 -0.24 3.08
CA CYS A 233 22.68 0.55 3.65
C CYS A 233 24.00 0.29 2.91
N ASP A 234 24.66 1.34 2.45
CA ASP A 234 25.92 1.25 1.68
C ASP A 234 27.08 0.71 2.52
N GLU A 235 27.09 0.95 3.83
CA GLU A 235 28.19 0.57 4.71
C GLU A 235 28.06 -0.86 5.26
N CYS A 236 26.85 -1.25 5.68
CA CYS A 236 26.64 -2.52 6.36
C CYS A 236 25.67 -3.48 5.64
N ALA A 237 25.21 -3.15 4.44
CA ALA A 237 24.27 -3.94 3.62
C ALA A 237 22.96 -4.32 4.33
N GLU A 238 22.55 -3.52 5.33
CA GLU A 238 21.30 -3.70 6.05
C GLU A 238 20.11 -3.23 5.20
N LEU A 239 19.04 -4.03 5.14
CA LEU A 239 17.77 -3.64 4.53
C LEU A 239 16.93 -2.82 5.51
N VAL A 240 16.66 -1.57 5.18
CA VAL A 240 15.89 -0.63 6.02
C VAL A 240 14.73 -0.03 5.23
N HIS A 241 13.72 0.50 5.91
CA HIS A 241 12.65 1.25 5.25
C HIS A 241 13.20 2.51 4.56
N ALA A 242 12.66 2.88 3.40
CA ALA A 242 13.17 3.97 2.57
C ALA A 242 13.21 5.32 3.29
N SER A 243 12.28 5.56 4.23
CA SER A 243 12.19 6.81 5.00
C SER A 243 13.24 6.96 6.11
N VAL A 244 13.96 5.89 6.47
CA VAL A 244 14.91 5.91 7.59
C VAL A 244 16.09 6.82 7.26
N LYS A 245 16.38 7.81 8.12
CA LYS A 245 17.49 8.76 7.91
C LYS A 245 18.84 8.24 8.40
N VAL A 246 18.84 7.36 9.39
CA VAL A 246 20.04 6.80 10.02
C VAL A 246 19.92 5.29 10.10
N CYS A 247 20.91 4.54 9.63
CA CYS A 247 20.90 3.09 9.70
C CYS A 247 20.87 2.61 11.17
N PRO A 248 19.89 1.80 11.59
CA PRO A 248 19.80 1.30 12.96
C PRO A 248 20.90 0.27 13.29
N CYS A 249 21.62 -0.26 12.29
CA CYS A 249 22.68 -1.25 12.50
C CYS A 249 24.07 -0.61 12.69
N CYS A 250 24.44 0.40 11.91
CA CYS A 250 25.79 0.99 11.92
C CYS A 250 25.83 2.50 12.20
N GLY A 251 24.68 3.18 12.22
CA GLY A 251 24.64 4.64 12.42
C GLY A 251 24.89 5.47 11.15
N TYR A 252 25.01 4.86 9.97
CA TYR A 252 25.19 5.56 8.71
C TYR A 252 24.04 6.53 8.40
N GLU A 253 24.36 7.80 8.14
CA GLU A 253 23.39 8.80 7.70
C GLU A 253 23.14 8.69 6.20
N PHE A 254 21.90 8.40 5.83
CA PHE A 254 21.52 8.32 4.42
C PHE A 254 21.46 9.71 3.81
N PRO A 255 22.00 9.90 2.58
CA PRO A 255 21.87 11.17 1.89
C PRO A 255 20.38 11.51 1.75
N ALA A 256 20.03 12.75 2.06
CA ALA A 256 18.67 13.22 1.84
C ALA A 256 18.33 13.01 0.37
N ALA A 257 17.22 12.33 0.09
CA ALA A 257 16.72 12.24 -1.27
C ALA A 257 16.69 13.68 -1.82
N PRO A 258 17.22 13.93 -3.04
CA PRO A 258 17.09 15.24 -3.64
C PRO A 258 15.61 15.53 -3.62
N LYS A 259 15.20 16.53 -2.83
CA LYS A 259 13.83 17.01 -2.90
C LYS A 259 13.66 17.32 -4.37
N GLU A 260 12.73 16.64 -5.05
CA GLU A 260 12.28 17.12 -6.35
C GLU A 260 12.07 18.60 -6.13
N ALA A 261 12.83 19.42 -6.87
CA ALA A 261 12.69 20.85 -6.79
C ALA A 261 11.21 21.05 -6.96
N VAL A 262 10.55 21.52 -5.90
CA VAL A 262 9.15 21.88 -5.95
C VAL A 262 9.10 22.74 -7.19
N LYS A 263 8.47 22.24 -8.27
CA LYS A 263 8.21 23.09 -9.41
C LYS A 263 7.35 24.16 -8.78
N LEU A 264 7.97 25.32 -8.56
CA LEU A 264 7.24 26.55 -8.35
C LEU A 264 6.39 26.64 -9.59
N HIS A 265 5.16 26.17 -9.45
CA HIS A 265 4.11 26.67 -10.28
C HIS A 265 4.14 28.17 -10.02
N ASP A 266 4.31 28.98 -11.05
CA ASP A 266 3.96 30.40 -11.03
C ASP A 266 2.43 30.56 -10.94
N ASP A 267 1.79 29.72 -10.12
CA ASP A 267 0.44 29.94 -9.68
C ASP A 267 0.55 31.00 -8.58
N ASP A 268 0.43 32.24 -9.03
CA ASP A 268 0.40 33.45 -8.22
C ASP A 268 -0.48 33.23 -6.97
N ILE A 269 0.17 33.14 -5.81
CA ILE A 269 -0.45 32.88 -4.49
C ILE A 269 -1.49 33.96 -4.14
N MET A 270 -1.41 35.12 -4.81
CA MET A 270 -2.31 36.25 -4.61
C MET A 270 -3.57 36.19 -5.49
N SER A 271 -3.68 35.26 -6.44
CA SER A 271 -4.89 35.02 -7.24
C SER A 271 -5.53 36.33 -7.73
N LEU A 272 -4.88 36.90 -8.75
CA LEU A 272 -5.34 37.91 -9.72
C LEU A 272 -6.77 38.42 -9.49
N GLU A 273 -6.86 39.74 -9.41
CA GLU A 273 -8.11 40.50 -9.30
C GLU A 273 -9.20 39.96 -10.24
N PRO A 274 -10.48 39.99 -9.83
CA PRO A 274 -11.57 39.52 -10.67
C PRO A 274 -11.51 40.16 -12.06
N GLU A 275 -11.42 39.34 -13.11
CA GLU A 275 -11.32 39.81 -14.48
C GLU A 275 -12.74 39.98 -15.06
N GLU A 276 -13.00 41.10 -15.73
CA GLU A 276 -14.27 41.33 -16.42
C GLU A 276 -14.15 40.86 -17.87
N MET A 277 -14.94 39.84 -18.23
CA MET A 277 -15.04 39.32 -19.58
C MET A 277 -16.32 39.81 -20.23
N ARG A 278 -16.20 40.40 -21.43
CA ARG A 278 -17.36 40.75 -22.27
C ARG A 278 -17.91 39.50 -22.96
N VAL A 279 -19.20 39.28 -22.83
CA VAL A 279 -19.87 38.10 -23.37
C VAL A 279 -20.56 38.46 -24.69
N ARG A 280 -20.27 37.71 -25.75
CA ARG A 280 -20.93 37.84 -27.05
C ARG A 280 -22.16 36.97 -27.16
N SER A 281 -22.02 35.73 -26.74
CA SER A 281 -23.08 34.73 -26.77
C SER A 281 -22.88 33.75 -25.63
N TRP A 282 -23.97 33.08 -25.25
CA TRP A 282 -23.92 31.97 -24.33
C TRP A 282 -24.61 30.76 -24.95
N TRP A 283 -24.27 29.57 -24.47
CA TRP A 283 -24.89 28.34 -24.96
C TRP A 283 -25.11 27.40 -23.78
N TRP A 284 -26.36 27.02 -23.58
CA TRP A 284 -26.82 26.14 -22.52
C TRP A 284 -27.01 24.73 -23.04
N TYR A 285 -26.51 23.75 -22.29
CA TYR A 285 -26.60 22.33 -22.64
C TYR A 285 -26.46 21.45 -21.40
N ILE A 286 -26.84 20.19 -21.51
CA ILE A 286 -26.76 19.24 -20.40
C ILE A 286 -25.47 18.42 -20.50
N ARG A 287 -24.82 18.24 -19.35
CA ARG A 287 -23.69 17.33 -19.22
C ARG A 287 -23.88 16.39 -18.04
N GLN A 288 -23.70 15.09 -18.28
CA GLN A 288 -23.72 14.10 -17.21
C GLN A 288 -22.36 14.04 -16.50
N SER A 289 -22.37 14.09 -15.17
CA SER A 289 -21.16 13.97 -14.36
C SER A 289 -20.60 12.55 -14.44
N LYS A 290 -19.32 12.40 -14.83
CA LYS A 290 -18.65 11.08 -14.90
C LYS A 290 -18.63 10.32 -13.56
N THR A 291 -18.59 11.05 -12.44
CA THR A 291 -18.41 10.46 -11.11
C THR A 291 -19.72 10.03 -10.46
N LYS A 292 -20.79 10.84 -10.60
CA LYS A 292 -22.07 10.59 -9.93
C LYS A 292 -23.21 10.20 -10.87
N GLN A 293 -22.99 10.23 -12.18
CA GLN A 293 -24.01 9.96 -13.21
C GLN A 293 -25.24 10.87 -13.12
N ILE A 294 -25.12 12.03 -12.47
CA ILE A 294 -26.18 13.03 -12.33
C ILE A 294 -26.05 14.04 -13.47
N ASN A 295 -27.19 14.44 -14.06
CA ASN A 295 -27.26 15.48 -15.07
C ASN A 295 -27.05 16.87 -14.45
N MET A 296 -26.21 17.67 -15.10
CA MET A 296 -25.90 19.05 -14.70
C MET A 296 -26.19 19.97 -15.87
N LEU A 297 -26.80 21.11 -15.58
CA LEU A 297 -27.00 22.18 -16.54
C LEU A 297 -25.68 22.93 -16.70
N CYS A 298 -25.18 23.09 -17.91
CA CYS A 298 -23.93 23.76 -18.21
C CYS A 298 -24.20 24.98 -19.07
N VAL A 299 -23.48 26.06 -18.81
CA VAL A 299 -23.46 27.24 -19.66
C VAL A 299 -22.03 27.49 -20.08
N ASP A 300 -21.85 27.67 -21.37
CA ASP A 300 -20.63 28.15 -21.94
C ASP A 300 -20.82 29.64 -22.27
N TYR A 301 -19.81 30.47 -22.00
CA TYR A 301 -19.79 31.90 -22.33
C TYR A 301 -18.72 32.16 -23.39
N GLU A 302 -19.13 32.77 -24.51
CA GLU A 302 -18.22 33.20 -25.57
C GLU A 302 -17.69 34.59 -25.28
N ASN A 303 -16.37 34.74 -25.33
CA ASN A 303 -15.74 36.06 -25.29
C ASN A 303 -16.10 36.84 -26.56
N ALA A 304 -16.35 38.15 -26.41
CA ALA A 304 -16.54 39.06 -27.54
C ALA A 304 -15.28 39.27 -28.39
N GLU A 305 -14.11 39.03 -27.83
CA GLU A 305 -12.84 39.04 -28.54
C GLU A 305 -12.63 37.70 -29.26
N LEU A 306 -12.41 37.73 -30.59
CA LEU A 306 -12.24 36.55 -31.46
C LEU A 306 -11.10 35.60 -31.03
N THR A 307 -10.19 36.05 -30.16
CA THR A 307 -9.04 35.30 -29.63
C THR A 307 -9.22 34.85 -28.17
N GLY A 308 -10.36 35.14 -27.54
CA GLY A 308 -10.59 34.87 -26.13
C GLY A 308 -10.97 33.41 -25.82
N ASP A 309 -10.54 32.94 -24.65
CA ASP A 309 -10.93 31.63 -24.13
C ASP A 309 -12.43 31.58 -23.80
N LYS A 310 -13.03 30.43 -24.07
CA LYS A 310 -14.40 30.10 -23.65
C LYS A 310 -14.44 29.78 -22.15
N VAL A 311 -15.42 30.34 -21.45
CA VAL A 311 -15.64 30.09 -20.02
C VAL A 311 -16.83 29.16 -19.82
N THR A 312 -16.60 27.99 -19.23
CA THR A 312 -17.66 27.01 -18.90
C THR A 312 -18.03 27.08 -17.41
N GLU A 313 -19.32 27.21 -17.11
CA GLU A 313 -19.87 27.11 -15.76
C GLU A 313 -20.85 25.93 -15.65
N TYR A 314 -20.80 25.26 -14.50
CA TYR A 314 -21.60 24.07 -14.19
C TYR A 314 -22.61 24.36 -13.09
N ILE A 315 -23.89 24.19 -13.39
CA ILE A 315 -25.02 24.41 -12.47
C ILE A 315 -25.63 23.07 -12.05
N THR A 316 -25.37 22.68 -10.80
CA THR A 316 -25.69 21.35 -10.27
C THR A 316 -27.06 21.31 -9.56
N ILE A 317 -28.15 21.51 -10.31
CA ILE A 317 -29.52 21.59 -9.76
C ILE A 317 -29.97 20.27 -9.13
N LEU A 318 -29.59 19.14 -9.72
CA LEU A 318 -30.02 17.81 -9.28
C LEU A 318 -29.16 17.21 -8.15
N HIS A 319 -28.04 17.83 -7.78
CA HIS A 319 -27.22 17.37 -6.64
C HIS A 319 -27.96 17.55 -5.31
N ASP A 320 -27.51 16.93 -4.21
CA ASP A 320 -28.12 17.11 -2.89
C ASP A 320 -27.40 18.16 -2.02
N GLY A 321 -28.11 18.70 -1.03
CA GLY A 321 -27.56 19.57 0.01
C GLY A 321 -27.24 21.01 -0.45
N TYR A 322 -26.17 21.59 0.10
CA TYR A 322 -25.79 23.00 -0.12
C TYR A 322 -25.52 23.35 -1.59
N ALA A 323 -25.02 22.40 -2.38
CA ALA A 323 -24.76 22.58 -3.80
C ALA A 323 -26.07 22.82 -4.60
N ARG A 324 -27.15 22.10 -4.28
CA ARG A 324 -28.50 22.32 -4.86
C ARG A 324 -29.00 23.73 -4.55
N TYR A 325 -28.90 24.12 -3.29
CA TYR A 325 -29.41 25.41 -2.83
C TYR A 325 -28.71 26.56 -3.55
N ARG A 326 -27.37 26.55 -3.63
CA ARG A 326 -26.63 27.57 -4.39
C ARG A 326 -26.96 27.54 -5.88
N ALA A 327 -27.04 26.36 -6.49
CA ALA A 327 -27.37 26.23 -7.91
C ALA A 327 -28.75 26.83 -8.24
N LYS A 328 -29.76 26.59 -7.39
CA LYS A 328 -31.10 27.20 -7.55
C LYS A 328 -31.07 28.73 -7.43
N MET A 329 -30.31 29.27 -6.47
CA MET A 329 -30.17 30.72 -6.30
C MET A 329 -29.46 31.36 -7.50
N THR A 330 -28.39 30.74 -8.00
CA THR A 330 -27.66 31.21 -9.19
C THR A 330 -28.56 31.19 -10.42
N LEU A 331 -29.29 30.09 -10.64
CA LEU A 331 -30.23 29.98 -11.75
C LEU A 331 -31.31 31.06 -11.68
N ARG A 332 -31.88 31.29 -10.49
CA ARG A 332 -32.89 32.33 -10.29
C ARG A 332 -32.36 33.73 -10.63
N ALA A 333 -31.15 34.05 -10.18
CA ALA A 333 -30.52 35.33 -10.51
C ALA A 333 -30.26 35.51 -12.02
N ILE A 334 -29.95 34.42 -12.74
CA ILE A 334 -29.79 34.44 -14.20
C ILE A 334 -31.12 34.70 -14.90
N ILE A 335 -32.18 34.01 -14.48
CA ILE A 335 -33.54 34.15 -15.02
C ILE A 335 -34.04 35.58 -14.82
N ASP A 336 -33.91 36.11 -13.60
CA ASP A 336 -34.32 37.48 -13.28
C ASP A 336 -33.47 38.51 -14.08
N GLY A 337 -32.19 38.21 -14.34
CA GLY A 337 -31.28 39.06 -15.10
C GLY A 337 -31.53 39.09 -16.62
N CYS A 338 -31.89 37.94 -17.22
CA CYS A 338 -32.20 37.86 -18.65
C CYS A 338 -33.69 38.12 -18.97
N GLY A 339 -34.54 38.25 -17.95
CA GLY A 339 -35.98 38.49 -18.10
C GLY A 339 -36.76 37.28 -18.63
N ALA A 340 -36.18 36.07 -18.54
CA ALA A 340 -36.88 34.86 -18.94
C ALA A 340 -37.97 34.50 -17.91
N ASP A 341 -39.10 33.99 -18.37
CA ASP A 341 -40.11 33.41 -17.49
C ASP A 341 -40.06 31.88 -17.60
N ILE A 342 -39.72 31.22 -16.49
CA ILE A 342 -39.71 29.76 -16.37
C ILE A 342 -40.86 29.25 -15.48
N SER A 343 -41.78 30.12 -15.07
CA SER A 343 -42.88 29.77 -14.15
C SER A 343 -43.88 28.78 -14.74
N THR A 344 -43.87 28.61 -16.07
CA THR A 344 -44.71 27.67 -16.81
C THR A 344 -44.09 26.27 -16.97
N LEU A 345 -42.86 26.05 -16.48
CA LEU A 345 -42.16 24.77 -16.60
C LEU A 345 -42.43 23.87 -15.38
N ASP A 346 -42.95 22.66 -15.62
CA ASP A 346 -43.20 21.66 -14.57
C ASP A 346 -41.89 21.06 -14.04
N GLY A 347 -41.60 21.29 -12.76
CA GLY A 347 -40.37 20.86 -12.09
C GLY A 347 -40.19 19.35 -11.88
N GLU A 348 -41.12 18.53 -12.36
CA GLU A 348 -41.14 17.06 -12.23
C GLU A 348 -41.04 16.33 -13.58
N SER A 349 -40.94 17.03 -14.72
CA SER A 349 -40.80 16.40 -16.04
C SER A 349 -39.40 15.79 -16.23
N GLU A 350 -39.30 14.65 -16.94
CA GLU A 350 -38.02 14.02 -17.27
C GLU A 350 -37.11 14.92 -18.13
N ASN A 351 -37.70 15.88 -18.85
CA ASN A 351 -37.02 16.84 -19.74
C ASN A 351 -36.82 18.23 -19.10
N TYR A 352 -37.06 18.38 -17.79
CA TYR A 352 -37.06 19.68 -17.12
C TYR A 352 -35.77 20.51 -17.32
N LEU A 353 -34.62 19.84 -17.39
CA LEU A 353 -33.34 20.53 -17.63
C LEU A 353 -33.14 20.95 -19.09
N ASP A 354 -33.70 20.20 -20.04
CA ASP A 354 -33.64 20.50 -21.48
C ASP A 354 -34.53 21.69 -21.79
N ASP A 355 -35.75 21.72 -21.22
CA ASP A 355 -36.70 22.82 -21.36
C ASP A 355 -36.10 24.14 -20.82
N ILE A 356 -35.41 24.08 -19.67
CA ILE A 356 -34.69 25.24 -19.12
C ILE A 356 -33.57 25.70 -20.06
N ALA A 357 -32.78 24.77 -20.62
CA ALA A 357 -31.70 25.11 -21.52
C ALA A 357 -32.21 25.79 -22.81
N GLU A 358 -33.33 25.33 -23.36
CA GLU A 358 -33.95 25.92 -24.56
C GLU A 358 -34.46 27.35 -24.32
N VAL A 359 -35.15 27.57 -23.19
CA VAL A 359 -35.62 28.91 -22.79
C VAL A 359 -34.44 29.86 -22.58
N LEU A 360 -33.37 29.41 -21.91
CA LEU A 360 -32.19 30.25 -21.65
C LEU A 360 -31.35 30.51 -22.90
N ASN A 361 -31.28 29.57 -23.83
CA ASN A 361 -30.64 29.78 -25.14
C ASN A 361 -31.37 30.83 -25.98
N SER A 362 -32.68 30.96 -25.80
CA SER A 362 -33.49 31.99 -26.46
C SER A 362 -33.48 33.34 -25.75
N ALA A 363 -32.97 33.39 -24.51
CA ALA A 363 -32.91 34.59 -23.69
C ALA A 363 -31.64 35.42 -23.93
N LYS A 364 -31.68 36.70 -23.54
CA LYS A 364 -30.54 37.62 -23.69
C LYS A 364 -29.38 37.20 -22.77
N ALA A 365 -28.23 36.90 -23.37
CA ALA A 365 -26.98 36.68 -22.65
C ALA A 365 -26.56 37.94 -21.85
N PRO A 366 -25.82 37.78 -20.74
CA PRO A 366 -25.22 38.93 -20.04
C PRO A 366 -24.28 39.69 -20.96
N ASP A 367 -24.13 41.00 -20.75
CA ASP A 367 -23.22 41.82 -21.54
C ASP A 367 -21.76 41.67 -21.04
N SER A 368 -21.58 41.46 -19.73
CA SER A 368 -20.29 41.09 -19.12
C SER A 368 -20.44 40.16 -17.93
N ILE A 369 -19.39 39.37 -17.67
CA ILE A 369 -19.26 38.51 -16.50
C ILE A 369 -17.93 38.75 -15.79
N THR A 370 -17.94 38.68 -14.47
CA THR A 370 -16.73 38.76 -13.66
C THR A 370 -16.27 37.34 -13.33
N ILE A 371 -15.07 36.96 -13.78
CA ILE A 371 -14.52 35.62 -13.63
C ILE A 371 -13.31 35.62 -12.71
N LYS A 372 -13.15 34.52 -11.98
CA LYS A 372 -11.95 34.24 -11.19
C LYS A 372 -11.44 32.85 -11.53
N LYS A 373 -10.16 32.72 -11.82
CA LYS A 373 -9.53 31.42 -12.08
C LYS A 373 -9.42 30.62 -10.79
N ASP A 374 -10.03 29.43 -10.77
CA ASP A 374 -10.05 28.49 -9.65
C ASP A 374 -9.46 27.15 -10.12
N GLY A 375 -8.13 27.04 -10.03
CA GLY A 375 -7.37 25.93 -10.59
C GLY A 375 -7.42 25.90 -12.12
N ARG A 376 -7.98 24.81 -12.69
CA ARG A 376 -8.11 24.61 -14.15
C ARG A 376 -9.42 25.17 -14.73
N TYR A 377 -10.30 25.70 -13.90
CA TYR A 377 -11.62 26.18 -14.30
C TYR A 377 -11.78 27.66 -13.94
N TYR A 378 -12.74 28.32 -14.59
CA TYR A 378 -13.15 29.67 -14.23
C TYR A 378 -14.41 29.60 -13.37
N ARG A 379 -14.44 30.44 -12.33
CA ARG A 379 -15.61 30.64 -11.48
C ARG A 379 -16.22 32.00 -11.79
N VAL A 380 -17.49 32.00 -12.18
CA VAL A 380 -18.26 33.23 -12.41
C VAL A 380 -18.72 33.79 -11.06
N LEU A 381 -18.37 35.04 -10.78
CA LEU A 381 -18.70 35.74 -9.52
C LEU A 381 -19.92 36.65 -9.68
N GLU A 382 -19.97 37.43 -10.77
CA GLU A 382 -21.02 38.41 -11.05
C GLU A 382 -21.37 38.36 -12.54
N ARG A 383 -22.62 38.70 -12.88
CA ARG A 383 -23.12 38.81 -14.25
C ARG A 383 -23.86 40.14 -14.37
N ARG A 384 -23.58 40.90 -15.43
CA ARG A 384 -24.22 42.19 -15.67
C ARG A 384 -25.03 42.14 -16.95
N TRP A 385 -26.31 42.48 -16.81
CA TRP A 385 -27.19 42.79 -17.91
C TRP A 385 -27.44 44.30 -17.87
N THR A 386 -27.19 44.95 -18.99
CA THR A 386 -27.60 46.34 -19.20
C THR A 386 -29.13 46.33 -19.22
N PRO A 387 -29.81 47.08 -18.33
CA PRO A 387 -31.24 47.18 -18.38
C PRO A 387 -31.65 47.67 -19.77
N ALA A 388 -32.69 47.07 -20.35
CA ALA A 388 -33.28 47.62 -21.56
C ALA A 388 -33.67 49.08 -21.26
N VAL A 389 -33.14 50.02 -22.02
CA VAL A 389 -33.51 51.43 -21.90
C VAL A 389 -34.96 51.54 -22.33
N GLY A 390 -35.88 51.64 -21.36
CA GLY A 390 -37.26 52.04 -21.57
C GLY A 390 -38.26 50.90 -21.72
N ALA A 391 -39.27 50.95 -20.84
CA ALA A 391 -40.63 50.50 -21.12
C ALA A 391 -41.27 51.33 -22.26
#